data_AF-A0A5C6YVT6-F1
#
_entry.id   AF-A0A5C6YVT6-F1
#
_cell.length_a   1.000
_cell.length_b   1.000
_cell.length_c   1.000
_cell.angle_alpha   90.00
_cell.angle_beta   90.00
_cell.angle_gamma   90.00
#
_symmetry.space_group_name_H-M   'P 1'
#
loop_
_entity.id
_entity.type
_entity.pdbx_description
1 polymer ?
#
loop_
_entity_poly.entity_id
_entity_poly.type
_entity_poly.pdbx_seq_one_letter_code
_entity_poly.pdbx_strand_id
1 'polypeptide(L)'
;METKSSIAYLRAKKKLETLKGFYSHLAVYILVNTGMILVSANVFNSEKIDFNDWSNYVTAFFWGFGIVFHGLYVFYVMNIENNIFKRWEEKKIKQFLDEDQ
;
A
#
# COMPACT_ATOMS: atom_id res chain seq x y z
N MET A 1 -9.23 12.79 28.87
CA MET A 1 -8.31 13.39 27.87
C MET A 1 -7.27 12.38 27.38
N GLU A 2 -6.76 11.49 28.25
CA GLU A 2 -5.80 10.43 27.89
C GLU A 2 -6.30 9.40 26.87
N THR A 3 -7.57 8.99 26.95
CA THR A 3 -8.17 8.00 26.03
C THR A 3 -8.27 8.48 24.58
N LYS A 4 -8.45 9.77 24.33
CA LYS A 4 -8.44 10.32 22.95
C LYS A 4 -7.04 10.28 22.33
N SER A 5 -5.99 10.50 23.14
CA SER A 5 -4.60 10.43 22.70
C SER A 5 -4.20 9.01 22.31
N SER A 6 -4.61 8.00 23.11
CA SER A 6 -4.30 6.60 22.81
C SER A 6 -5.00 6.09 21.53
N ILE A 7 -6.26 6.48 21.29
CA ILE A 7 -7.00 6.09 20.07
C ILE A 7 -6.39 6.74 18.82
N ALA A 8 -6.00 8.02 18.90
CA ALA A 8 -5.34 8.71 17.81
C ALA A 8 -3.97 8.07 17.49
N TYR A 9 -3.21 7.72 18.53
CA TYR A 9 -1.94 7.02 18.41
C TYR A 9 -2.09 5.63 17.77
N LEU A 10 -3.07 4.83 18.22
CA LEU A 10 -3.34 3.50 17.65
C LEU A 10 -3.73 3.59 16.17
N ARG A 11 -4.53 4.57 15.78
CA ARG A 11 -4.88 4.84 14.37
C ARG A 11 -3.65 5.21 13.55
N ALA A 12 -2.80 6.10 14.05
CA ALA A 12 -1.57 6.49 13.36
C ALA A 12 -0.60 5.31 13.21
N LYS A 13 -0.46 4.48 14.26
CA LYS A 13 0.36 3.27 14.25
C LYS A 13 -0.13 2.25 13.21
N LYS A 14 -1.43 1.96 13.17
CA LYS A 14 -2.04 1.04 12.18
C LYS A 14 -1.76 1.52 10.76
N LYS A 15 -1.94 2.82 10.48
CA LYS A 15 -1.62 3.42 9.17
C LYS A 15 -0.15 3.26 8.79
N LEU A 16 0.76 3.50 9.74
CA LEU A 16 2.20 3.33 9.52
C LEU A 16 2.57 1.88 9.21
N GLU A 17 2.00 0.91 9.93
CA GLU A 17 2.24 -0.52 9.70
C GLU A 17 1.73 -0.96 8.33
N THR A 18 0.52 -0.55 7.94
CA THR A 18 -0.04 -0.82 6.60
C THR A 18 0.84 -0.21 5.49
N LEU A 19 1.31 1.02 5.68
CA LEU A 19 2.14 1.71 4.70
C LEU A 19 3.54 1.08 4.59
N LYS A 20 4.14 0.67 5.72
CA LYS A 20 5.41 -0.08 5.73
C LYS A 20 5.30 -1.41 4.98
N GLY A 21 4.20 -2.14 5.16
CA GLY A 21 3.92 -3.37 4.41
C GLY A 21 3.88 -3.13 2.90
N PHE A 22 3.13 -2.12 2.47
CA PHE A 22 3.04 -1.71 1.06
C PHE A 22 4.41 -1.36 0.47
N TYR A 23 5.19 -0.50 1.15
CA TYR A 23 6.51 -0.09 0.66
C TYR A 23 7.50 -1.25 0.61
N SER A 24 7.42 -2.21 1.52
CA SER A 24 8.23 -3.42 1.46
C SER A 24 7.94 -4.23 0.19
N HIS A 25 6.65 -4.48 -0.10
CA HIS A 25 6.25 -5.17 -1.33
C HIS A 25 6.66 -4.41 -2.60
N LEU A 26 6.48 -3.08 -2.61
CA LEU A 26 6.90 -2.23 -3.72
C LEU A 26 8.42 -2.26 -3.92
N ALA A 27 9.20 -2.19 -2.84
CA ALA A 27 10.66 -2.22 -2.89
C ALA A 27 11.16 -3.57 -3.44
N VAL A 28 10.62 -4.69 -2.95
CA VAL A 28 10.95 -6.03 -3.46
C VAL A 28 10.56 -6.15 -4.94
N TYR A 29 9.38 -5.66 -5.33
CA TYR A 29 8.95 -5.64 -6.72
C TYR A 29 9.94 -4.89 -7.62
N ILE A 30 10.35 -3.68 -7.23
CA ILE A 30 11.31 -2.88 -8.01
C ILE A 30 12.67 -3.58 -8.09
N LEU A 31 13.21 -4.04 -6.96
CA LEU A 31 14.53 -4.67 -6.90
C LEU A 31 14.59 -5.95 -7.73
N VAL A 32 13.61 -6.84 -7.57
CA VAL A 32 13.57 -8.11 -8.29
C VAL A 32 13.37 -7.91 -9.78
N ASN A 33 12.42 -7.07 -10.20
CA ASN A 33 12.19 -6.84 -11.63
C ASN A 33 13.38 -6.13 -12.29
N THR A 34 14.00 -5.16 -11.61
CA THR A 34 15.21 -4.50 -12.12
C THR A 34 16.35 -5.50 -12.26
N GLY A 35 16.59 -6.34 -11.24
CA GLY A 35 17.61 -7.39 -11.32
C GLY A 35 17.35 -8.39 -12.44
N MET A 36 16.11 -8.84 -12.60
CA MET A 36 15.72 -9.78 -13.66
C MET A 36 15.92 -9.19 -15.06
N ILE A 37 15.54 -7.93 -15.28
CA ILE A 37 15.75 -7.24 -16.56
C ILE A 37 17.25 -7.07 -16.84
N LEU A 38 18.05 -6.66 -15.86
CA LEU A 38 19.50 -6.46 -16.05
C LEU A 38 20.22 -7.78 -16.35
N VAL A 39 19.85 -8.86 -15.67
CA VAL A 39 20.40 -10.20 -15.93
C VAL A 39 19.98 -10.68 -17.32
N SER A 40 18.70 -10.57 -17.67
CA SER A 40 18.24 -11.04 -18.98
C SER A 40 18.77 -10.19 -20.13
N ALA A 41 19.09 -8.92 -19.90
CA ALA A 41 19.67 -8.04 -20.90
C ALA A 41 21.18 -8.21 -21.07
N ASN A 42 21.78 -9.26 -20.49
CA ASN A 42 23.21 -9.54 -20.57
C ASN A 42 24.12 -8.40 -20.05
N VAL A 43 23.61 -7.53 -19.17
CA VAL A 43 24.37 -6.36 -18.66
C VAL A 43 25.62 -6.79 -17.88
N PHE A 44 25.59 -7.97 -17.26
CA PHE A 44 26.71 -8.53 -16.49
C PHE A 44 27.57 -9.53 -17.28
N ASN A 45 27.25 -9.77 -18.56
CA ASN A 45 27.98 -10.70 -19.42
C ASN A 45 28.82 -9.92 -20.45
N SER A 46 29.83 -10.56 -21.03
CA SER A 46 30.66 -9.97 -22.11
C SER A 46 29.95 -9.92 -23.47
N GLU A 47 28.68 -10.36 -23.53
CA GLU A 47 27.86 -10.32 -24.73
C GLU A 47 27.24 -8.93 -24.96
N LYS A 48 26.63 -8.72 -26.13
CA LYS A 48 25.93 -7.45 -26.41
C LYS A 48 24.73 -7.31 -25.49
N ILE A 49 24.57 -6.11 -24.94
CA ILE A 49 23.40 -5.74 -24.16
C ILE A 49 22.18 -5.74 -25.09
N ASP A 50 21.16 -6.52 -24.76
CA ASP A 50 19.92 -6.60 -25.53
C ASP A 50 18.69 -6.58 -24.61
N PHE A 51 17.90 -5.52 -24.71
CA PHE A 51 16.68 -5.33 -23.92
C PHE A 51 15.40 -5.75 -24.68
N ASN A 52 15.52 -6.33 -25.88
CA ASN A 52 14.37 -6.58 -26.75
C ASN A 52 13.51 -7.79 -26.34
N ASP A 53 13.95 -8.58 -25.37
CA ASP A 53 13.15 -9.72 -24.92
C ASP A 53 11.92 -9.26 -24.12
N TRP A 54 10.81 -9.14 -24.84
CA TRP A 54 9.51 -8.73 -24.33
C TRP A 54 9.01 -9.63 -23.19
N SER A 55 9.44 -10.90 -23.16
CA SER A 55 9.02 -11.89 -22.16
C SER A 55 9.32 -11.43 -20.72
N ASN A 56 10.43 -10.70 -20.53
CA ASN A 56 10.83 -10.20 -19.21
C ASN A 56 9.88 -9.12 -18.66
N TYR A 57 9.28 -8.33 -19.56
CA TYR A 57 8.37 -7.25 -19.17
C TYR A 57 6.95 -7.75 -18.91
N VAL A 58 6.56 -8.89 -19.50
CA VAL A 58 5.26 -9.52 -19.25
C VAL A 58 5.11 -9.88 -17.77
N THR A 59 6.12 -10.52 -17.19
CA THR A 59 6.12 -10.87 -15.76
C THR A 59 6.01 -9.61 -14.88
N ALA A 60 6.80 -8.58 -15.16
CA ALA A 60 6.77 -7.32 -14.44
C ALA A 60 5.40 -6.64 -14.55
N PHE A 61 4.78 -6.68 -15.72
CA PHE A 61 3.47 -6.08 -15.99
C PHE A 61 2.36 -6.76 -15.19
N PHE A 62 2.28 -8.10 -15.22
CA PHE A 62 1.28 -8.84 -14.46
C PHE A 62 1.46 -8.72 -12.95
N TRP A 63 2.71 -8.77 -12.46
CA TRP A 63 2.98 -8.49 -11.05
C TRP A 63 2.68 -7.04 -10.65
N GLY A 64 2.82 -6.11 -11.60
CA GLY A 64 2.47 -4.71 -11.44
C GLY A 64 0.99 -4.52 -11.06
N PHE A 65 0.08 -5.32 -11.63
CA PHE A 65 -1.33 -5.30 -11.21
C PHE A 65 -1.51 -5.62 -9.73
N GLY A 66 -0.78 -6.60 -9.19
CA GLY A 66 -0.84 -6.94 -7.77
C GLY A 66 -0.44 -5.77 -6.88
N ILE A 67 0.62 -5.04 -7.25
CA ILE A 67 1.06 -3.84 -6.54
C ILE A 67 0.03 -2.71 -6.66
N VAL A 68 -0.56 -2.49 -7.84
CA VAL A 68 -1.59 -1.48 -8.06
C VAL A 68 -2.82 -1.76 -7.20
N PHE A 69 -3.32 -3.00 -7.19
CA PHE A 69 -4.45 -3.38 -6.34
C PHE A 69 -4.13 -3.28 -4.85
N HIS A 70 -2.92 -3.67 -4.44
CA HIS A 70 -2.49 -3.52 -3.05
C HIS A 70 -2.39 -2.03 -2.65
N GLY A 71 -1.89 -1.19 -3.55
CA GLY A 71 -1.84 0.26 -3.36
C GLY A 71 -3.22 0.87 -3.27
N LEU A 72 -4.14 0.50 -4.16
CA LEU A 72 -5.55 0.91 -4.09
C LEU A 72 -6.20 0.47 -2.78
N TYR A 73 -5.95 -0.76 -2.31
CA TYR A 73 -6.45 -1.21 -1.02
C TYR A 73 -5.89 -0.38 0.14
N VAL A 74 -4.59 -0.12 0.15
CA VAL A 74 -3.91 0.66 1.21
C VAL A 74 -4.42 2.10 1.23
N PHE A 75 -4.57 2.74 0.06
CA PHE A 75 -5.17 4.07 -0.06
C PHE A 75 -6.65 4.08 0.31
N TYR A 76 -7.41 3.08 -0.10
CA TYR A 76 -8.82 2.91 0.26
C TYR A 76 -8.98 2.80 1.77
N VAL A 77 -8.25 1.90 2.42
CA VAL A 77 -8.24 1.72 3.88
C VAL A 77 -7.83 3.02 4.58
N MET A 78 -6.78 3.71 4.10
CA MET A 78 -6.34 4.97 4.70
C MET A 78 -7.34 6.13 4.57
N ASN A 79 -8.08 6.20 3.46
CA ASN A 79 -8.95 7.33 3.14
C ASN A 79 -10.39 7.15 3.64
N ILE A 80 -10.93 5.92 3.60
CA ILE A 80 -12.33 5.64 3.93
C ILE A 80 -12.56 5.34 5.41
N GLU A 81 -11.61 4.68 6.11
CA GLU A 81 -11.71 4.52 7.59
C GLU A 81 -11.80 5.89 8.29
N ASN A 82 -11.30 6.96 7.68
CA ASN A 82 -11.16 8.24 8.37
C ASN A 82 -12.36 9.18 8.24
N ASN A 83 -13.20 9.05 7.21
CA ASN A 83 -14.24 10.06 6.90
C ASN A 83 -15.68 9.54 7.03
N ILE A 84 -15.95 8.30 6.59
CA ILE A 84 -17.31 7.74 6.62
C ILE A 84 -17.61 7.15 8.00
N PHE A 85 -16.70 6.32 8.52
CA PHE A 85 -16.86 5.70 9.83
C PHE A 85 -16.86 6.76 10.94
N LYS A 86 -16.00 7.76 10.84
CA LYS A 86 -15.89 8.85 11.81
C LYS A 86 -17.16 9.72 11.88
N ARG A 87 -17.76 10.05 10.72
CA ARG A 87 -19.06 10.74 10.66
C ARG A 87 -20.20 9.89 11.19
N TRP A 88 -20.20 8.59 10.90
CA TRP A 88 -21.21 7.66 11.41
C TRP A 88 -21.09 7.50 12.93
N GLU A 89 -19.88 7.34 13.44
CA GLU A 89 -19.55 7.23 14.86
C GLU A 89 -19.95 8.52 15.61
N GLU A 90 -19.59 9.70 15.09
CA GLU A 90 -20.03 10.98 15.64
C GLU A 90 -21.55 11.13 15.64
N LYS A 91 -22.24 10.69 14.57
CA LYS A 91 -23.71 10.75 14.48
C LYS A 91 -24.37 9.80 15.49
N LYS A 92 -23.80 8.61 15.71
CA LYS A 92 -24.29 7.65 16.69
C LYS A 92 -24.06 8.10 18.13
N ILE A 93 -22.89 8.65 18.43
CA ILE A 93 -22.60 9.24 19.74
C ILE A 93 -23.59 10.37 20.05
N LYS A 94 -23.92 11.21 19.06
CA LYS A 94 -24.93 12.26 19.21
C LYS A 94 -26.32 11.72 19.53
N GLN A 95 -26.74 10.62 18.88
CA GLN A 95 -28.03 9.98 19.18
C GLN A 95 -28.10 9.47 20.62
N PHE A 96 -27.06 8.79 21.10
CA PHE A 96 -27.05 8.27 22.47
C PHE A 96 -27.06 9.40 23.52
N LEU A 97 -26.39 10.53 23.26
CA LEU A 97 -26.42 11.70 24.14
C LEU A 97 -27.78 12.41 24.18
N ASP A 98 -28.50 12.47 23.05
CA ASP A 98 -29.86 13.03 22.99
C ASP A 98 -30.91 12.06 23.57
N GLU A 99 -30.67 10.74 23.55
CA GLU A 99 -31.58 9.72 24.12
C GLU A 99 -31.42 9.56 25.64
N ASP A 100 -30.26 9.92 26.21
CA ASP A 100 -30.02 9.96 27.66
C ASP A 100 -30.45 11.30 28.31
N GLN A 101 -31.02 12.24 27.53
CA GLN A 101 -31.68 13.47 28.02
C GLN A 101 -33.20 13.34 27.99
#